data_AF-A0A7S0PP69-F1
#
_entry.id   AF-A0A7S0PP69-F1
#
_cell.length_a   1.000
_cell.length_b   1.000
_cell.length_c   1.000
_cell.angle_alpha   90.00
_cell.angle_beta   90.00
_cell.angle_gamma   90.00
#
_symmetry.space_group_name_H-M   'P 1'
#
loop_
_entity.id
_entity.type
_entity.pdbx_description
1 polymer ?
#
loop_
_entity_poly.entity_id
_entity_poly.type
_entity_poly.pdbx_seq_one_letter_code
_entity_poly.pdbx_strand_id
1 'polypeptide(L)'
;ADARAARGDDRGALREYRRALTEERAGWARTGRLEWAPASSLLNAARLTRVRAGDQADLDNAEGLLRAAAESTEPGSRLEDQLEDHQPGEIASANEASRRAARHDLCVLLCQSDHRDDDAIEELRSMGYRYRLSEEVLRYDLDYGAKVERWSKRKREAAMAAHEKYVRAFDDAMPATALAHLRRTFGAESGFWKQHGYHEPGCGFFSYAHALPPWNAEDVGNTHPLRSTMDAVVRRVWRVACAAFPKAKEATTAEWWAHCRPHGSGHQLHFDSDDEGKGGVIRHPICSAIVFVTGGCGGPTLVTDQTAASRKLAKRGWLVEPNAGRVAVFDGRYLHGVIPGRGPCPRLPRDHPARAGGFSPCSSDRDARRITLMVAFWAEATFRCKPGGDGSDPRASFPKGSARPFPDPKLYLGDRSRPKGIDWPELFHAM
;
A
#
# COMPACT_ATOMS: atom_id res chain seq x y z
N ALA A 1 9.97 -13.91 36.10
CA ALA A 1 8.93 -14.53 35.25
C ALA A 1 8.29 -13.48 34.34
N ASP A 2 8.37 -12.20 34.70
CA ASP A 2 8.25 -11.09 33.75
C ASP A 2 9.52 -10.81 32.94
N ALA A 3 9.34 -10.13 31.81
CA ALA A 3 10.34 -9.59 30.87
C ALA A 3 10.74 -10.43 29.63
N ARG A 4 9.96 -11.46 29.23
CA ARG A 4 10.10 -12.10 27.90
C ARG A 4 8.95 -11.84 26.91
N ALA A 5 7.85 -11.22 27.34
CA ALA A 5 6.70 -10.91 26.48
C ALA A 5 6.88 -9.68 25.56
N ALA A 6 7.95 -8.90 25.72
CA ALA A 6 8.12 -7.61 25.02
C ALA A 6 9.14 -7.63 23.85
N ARG A 7 9.52 -8.80 23.33
CA ARG A 7 10.36 -8.90 22.13
C ARG A 7 9.50 -9.38 20.97
N GLY A 8 9.25 -8.49 20.02
CA GLY A 8 8.57 -8.77 18.75
C GLY A 8 9.28 -9.87 17.97
N ASP A 9 8.87 -11.10 18.24
CA ASP A 9 9.14 -12.26 17.41
C ASP A 9 7.83 -12.69 16.76
N ASP A 10 7.45 -12.00 15.69
CA ASP A 10 6.36 -12.43 14.82
C ASP A 10 6.60 -13.86 14.28
N ARG A 11 7.85 -14.36 14.25
CA ARG A 11 8.14 -15.77 13.93
C ARG A 11 7.91 -16.71 15.11
N GLY A 12 7.94 -16.22 16.34
CA GLY A 12 7.60 -16.93 17.57
C GLY A 12 6.09 -17.07 17.72
N ALA A 13 5.34 -15.97 17.53
CA ALA A 13 3.88 -15.99 17.46
C ALA A 13 3.37 -16.83 16.28
N LEU A 14 4.03 -16.75 15.11
CA LEU A 14 3.71 -17.58 13.95
C LEU A 14 4.15 -19.04 14.13
N ARG A 15 5.20 -19.34 14.93
CA ARG A 15 5.58 -20.72 15.31
C ARG A 15 4.61 -21.31 16.31
N GLU A 16 4.19 -20.55 17.31
CA GLU A 16 3.14 -20.93 18.28
C GLU A 16 1.81 -21.13 17.56
N TYR A 17 1.45 -20.24 16.62
CA TYR A 17 0.28 -20.38 15.75
C TYR A 17 0.40 -21.58 14.79
N ARG A 18 1.59 -21.84 14.22
CA ARG A 18 1.86 -23.06 13.42
C ARG A 18 1.78 -24.32 14.27
N ARG A 19 2.32 -24.32 15.49
CA ARG A 19 2.28 -25.44 16.44
C ARG A 19 0.84 -25.71 16.89
N ALA A 20 0.06 -24.65 17.11
CA ALA A 20 -1.37 -24.72 17.36
C ALA A 20 -2.15 -25.25 16.13
N LEU A 21 -1.76 -24.85 14.91
CA LEU A 21 -2.34 -25.36 13.66
C LEU A 21 -1.85 -26.75 13.26
N THR A 22 -0.74 -27.29 13.75
CA THR A 22 -0.23 -28.57 13.23
C THR A 22 -0.70 -29.81 13.99
N GLU A 23 -1.17 -29.72 15.24
CA GLU A 23 -1.56 -30.95 15.97
C GLU A 23 -2.94 -30.90 16.63
N GLU A 24 -3.38 -29.77 17.20
CA GLU A 24 -4.61 -29.77 18.01
C GLU A 24 -5.73 -28.87 17.43
N ARG A 25 -5.42 -27.63 17.00
CA ARG A 25 -6.46 -26.68 16.52
C ARG A 25 -6.80 -26.83 15.03
N ALA A 26 -5.91 -27.36 14.18
CA ALA A 26 -6.36 -27.86 12.87
C ALA A 26 -7.07 -29.21 12.97
N GLY A 27 -6.97 -29.90 14.11
CA GLY A 27 -7.94 -30.92 14.48
C GLY A 27 -9.32 -30.27 14.61
N TRP A 28 -9.45 -29.22 15.40
CA TRP A 28 -10.74 -28.54 15.64
C TRP A 28 -11.35 -27.88 14.39
N ALA A 29 -10.52 -27.27 13.53
CA ALA A 29 -10.97 -26.74 12.24
C ALA A 29 -11.35 -27.84 11.22
N ARG A 30 -10.73 -29.04 11.28
CA ARG A 30 -11.07 -30.19 10.43
C ARG A 30 -12.19 -31.07 10.99
N THR A 31 -12.46 -31.02 12.29
CA THR A 31 -13.51 -31.80 12.97
C THR A 31 -14.80 -31.00 13.18
N GLY A 32 -14.97 -29.82 12.58
CA GLY A 32 -16.20 -29.03 12.69
C GLY A 32 -16.43 -28.35 14.05
N ARG A 33 -15.39 -28.17 14.88
CA ARG A 33 -15.49 -27.40 16.16
C ARG A 33 -15.13 -25.92 15.97
N LEU A 34 -15.63 -25.31 14.90
CA LEU A 34 -15.42 -23.89 14.59
C LEU A 34 -16.35 -22.94 15.37
N GLU A 35 -17.38 -23.49 16.02
CA GLU A 35 -18.47 -22.75 16.69
C GLU A 35 -18.01 -21.85 17.86
N TRP A 36 -16.77 -22.01 18.34
CA TRP A 36 -16.26 -21.37 19.56
C TRP A 36 -15.02 -20.48 19.36
N ALA A 37 -14.54 -20.35 18.12
CA ALA A 37 -13.35 -19.53 17.85
C ALA A 37 -13.74 -18.03 17.80
N PRO A 38 -13.06 -17.14 18.55
CA PRO A 38 -13.35 -15.71 18.47
C PRO A 38 -13.20 -15.18 17.04
N ALA A 39 -14.11 -14.28 16.63
CA ALA A 39 -14.13 -13.66 15.31
C ALA A 39 -12.75 -13.11 14.89
N SER A 40 -12.01 -12.51 15.83
CA SER A 40 -10.67 -11.97 15.63
C SER A 40 -9.64 -13.02 15.24
N SER A 41 -9.72 -14.22 15.82
CA SER A 41 -8.82 -15.34 15.51
C SER A 41 -9.08 -15.90 14.12
N LEU A 42 -10.36 -16.09 13.77
CA LEU A 42 -10.78 -16.55 12.45
C LEU A 42 -10.42 -15.54 11.36
N LEU A 43 -10.64 -14.24 11.60
CA LEU A 43 -10.24 -13.17 10.70
C LEU A 43 -8.73 -13.14 10.46
N ASN A 44 -7.93 -13.23 11.53
CA ASN A 44 -6.47 -13.26 11.41
C ASN A 44 -5.99 -14.50 10.65
N ALA A 45 -6.62 -15.65 10.89
CA ALA A 45 -6.35 -16.88 10.14
C ALA A 45 -6.67 -16.70 8.65
N ALA A 46 -7.85 -16.18 8.33
CA ALA A 46 -8.27 -15.93 6.96
C ALA A 46 -7.30 -14.99 6.22
N ARG A 47 -6.91 -13.88 6.85
CA ARG A 47 -5.95 -12.91 6.29
C ARG A 47 -4.59 -13.55 6.02
N LEU A 48 -4.08 -14.35 6.95
CA LEU A 48 -2.82 -15.04 6.77
C LEU A 48 -2.88 -16.08 5.65
N THR A 49 -3.97 -16.86 5.59
CA THR A 49 -4.23 -17.82 4.50
C THR A 49 -4.26 -17.09 3.16
N ARG A 50 -5.02 -16.00 3.06
CA ARG A 50 -5.11 -15.18 1.83
C ARG A 50 -3.77 -14.58 1.40
N VAL A 51 -2.97 -14.05 2.34
CA VAL A 51 -1.63 -13.50 2.03
C VAL A 51 -0.70 -14.57 1.44
N ARG A 52 -0.87 -15.82 1.87
CA ARG A 52 -0.04 -16.96 1.46
C ARG A 52 -0.65 -17.81 0.35
N ALA A 53 -1.85 -17.47 -0.11
CA ALA A 53 -2.59 -18.28 -1.05
C ALA A 53 -1.77 -18.48 -2.33
N GLY A 54 -1.43 -19.73 -2.60
CA GLY A 54 -0.65 -20.11 -3.78
C GLY A 54 -1.50 -20.61 -4.94
N ASP A 55 -2.76 -20.93 -4.66
CA ASP A 55 -3.75 -21.42 -5.61
C ASP A 55 -5.18 -21.06 -5.16
N GLN A 56 -6.18 -21.51 -5.92
CA GLN A 56 -7.58 -21.24 -5.65
C GLN A 56 -8.09 -21.94 -4.38
N ALA A 57 -7.59 -23.14 -4.07
CA ALA A 57 -8.02 -23.88 -2.88
C ALA A 57 -7.65 -23.14 -1.59
N ASP A 58 -6.48 -22.49 -1.56
CA ASP A 58 -6.11 -21.60 -0.45
C ASP A 58 -7.06 -20.40 -0.31
N LEU A 59 -7.54 -19.84 -1.43
CA LEU A 59 -8.51 -18.74 -1.41
C LEU A 59 -9.90 -19.21 -0.92
N ASP A 60 -10.33 -20.40 -1.34
CA ASP A 60 -11.60 -20.99 -0.89
C ASP A 60 -11.55 -21.28 0.62
N ASN A 61 -10.40 -21.76 1.13
CA ASN A 61 -10.14 -21.90 2.56
C ASN A 61 -10.20 -20.55 3.30
N ALA A 62 -9.64 -19.48 2.71
CA ALA A 62 -9.74 -18.15 3.27
C ALA A 62 -11.19 -17.64 3.28
N GLU A 63 -11.98 -17.92 2.22
CA GLU A 63 -13.42 -17.61 2.17
C GLU A 63 -14.17 -18.30 3.32
N GLY A 64 -13.97 -19.60 3.51
CA GLY A 64 -14.62 -20.36 4.59
C GLY A 64 -14.31 -19.80 5.98
N LEU A 65 -13.05 -19.39 6.22
CA LEU A 65 -12.66 -18.74 7.46
C LEU A 65 -13.31 -17.35 7.64
N LEU A 66 -13.47 -16.58 6.56
CA LEU A 66 -14.15 -15.27 6.62
C LEU A 66 -15.65 -15.42 6.92
N ARG A 67 -16.32 -16.42 6.32
CA ARG A 67 -17.72 -16.74 6.63
C ARG A 67 -17.89 -17.14 8.09
N ALA A 68 -17.05 -18.07 8.56
CA ALA A 68 -17.03 -18.47 9.96
C ALA A 68 -16.77 -17.28 10.90
N ALA A 69 -15.85 -16.37 10.55
CA ALA A 69 -15.58 -15.16 11.31
C ALA A 69 -16.76 -14.17 11.31
N ALA A 70 -17.51 -14.08 10.21
CA ALA A 70 -18.66 -13.18 10.08
C ALA A 70 -19.92 -13.69 10.81
N GLU A 71 -20.04 -15.00 10.97
CA GLU A 71 -21.15 -15.71 11.59
C GLU A 71 -20.89 -16.12 13.04
N SER A 72 -19.63 -16.02 13.52
CA SER A 72 -19.27 -16.43 14.88
C SER A 72 -20.14 -15.73 15.93
N THR A 73 -20.85 -16.53 16.73
CA THR A 73 -21.59 -16.06 17.89
C THR A 73 -20.64 -15.88 19.08
N GLU A 74 -20.97 -14.96 19.99
CA GLU A 74 -20.22 -14.82 21.25
C GLU A 74 -20.14 -16.19 21.95
N PRO A 75 -18.98 -16.59 22.52
CA PRO A 75 -18.92 -17.80 23.33
C PRO A 75 -19.88 -17.63 24.52
N GLY A 76 -21.05 -18.27 24.45
CA GLY A 76 -22.09 -18.13 25.46
C GLY A 76 -21.55 -18.52 26.84
N SER A 77 -21.53 -17.55 27.76
CA SER A 77 -21.56 -17.62 29.24
C SER A 77 -20.76 -18.68 30.01
N ARG A 78 -19.93 -19.51 29.37
CA ARG A 78 -19.16 -20.58 30.01
C ARG A 78 -17.67 -20.27 30.17
N LEU A 79 -17.20 -19.16 29.60
CA LEU A 79 -15.83 -18.65 29.74
C LEU A 79 -15.72 -17.48 30.72
N GLU A 80 -16.85 -16.97 31.23
CA GLU A 80 -16.88 -15.92 32.27
C GLU A 80 -16.24 -16.38 33.59
N ASP A 81 -16.14 -17.69 33.81
CA ASP A 81 -15.49 -18.26 35.01
C ASP A 81 -13.94 -18.31 34.92
N GLN A 82 -13.30 -17.91 33.82
CA GLN A 82 -11.84 -18.09 33.64
C GLN A 82 -11.05 -16.85 33.21
N LEU A 83 -11.67 -15.68 33.05
CA LEU A 83 -10.99 -14.44 32.65
C LEU A 83 -11.45 -13.26 33.50
N GLU A 84 -11.03 -13.22 34.77
CA GLU A 84 -11.44 -12.21 35.77
C GLU A 84 -10.92 -10.78 35.53
N ASP A 85 -10.15 -10.51 34.46
CA ASP A 85 -9.37 -9.25 34.35
C ASP A 85 -9.68 -8.40 33.10
N HIS A 86 -10.71 -8.72 32.32
CA HIS A 86 -11.10 -7.94 31.14
C HIS A 86 -12.57 -7.51 31.19
N GLN A 87 -12.82 -6.21 30.99
CA GLN A 87 -14.17 -5.67 31.00
C GLN A 87 -14.99 -6.29 29.86
N PRO A 88 -16.13 -6.97 30.15
CA PRO A 88 -16.93 -7.69 29.15
C PRO A 88 -17.35 -6.84 27.93
N GLY A 89 -17.55 -5.53 28.12
CA GLY A 89 -17.96 -4.61 27.05
C GLY A 89 -16.90 -4.33 25.98
N GLU A 90 -15.61 -4.39 26.32
CA GLU A 90 -14.52 -4.14 25.36
C GLU A 90 -14.32 -5.33 24.42
N ILE A 91 -14.49 -6.55 24.94
CA ILE A 91 -14.38 -7.81 24.17
C ILE A 91 -15.51 -7.92 23.15
N ALA A 92 -16.75 -7.66 23.56
CA ALA A 92 -17.91 -7.70 22.67
C ALA A 92 -17.78 -6.69 21.51
N SER A 93 -17.30 -5.48 21.79
CA SER A 93 -17.02 -4.44 20.79
C SER A 93 -15.91 -4.84 19.81
N ALA A 94 -14.82 -5.42 20.31
CA ALA A 94 -13.71 -5.91 19.48
C ALA A 94 -14.11 -7.10 18.60
N ASN A 95 -14.98 -8.00 19.10
CA ASN A 95 -15.54 -9.09 18.32
C ASN A 95 -16.45 -8.59 17.20
N GLU A 96 -17.31 -7.61 17.47
CA GLU A 96 -18.16 -7.00 16.45
C GLU A 96 -17.34 -6.30 15.37
N ALA A 97 -16.30 -5.55 15.76
CA ALA A 97 -15.38 -4.93 14.80
C ALA A 97 -14.68 -5.99 13.91
N SER A 98 -14.33 -7.14 14.50
CA SER A 98 -13.73 -8.26 13.77
C SER A 98 -14.71 -8.94 12.81
N ARG A 99 -15.97 -9.18 13.23
CA ARG A 99 -17.04 -9.69 12.36
C ARG A 99 -17.26 -8.77 11.16
N ARG A 100 -17.34 -7.46 11.42
CA ARG A 100 -17.52 -6.45 10.36
C ARG A 100 -16.34 -6.41 9.40
N ALA A 101 -15.11 -6.52 9.91
CA ALA A 101 -13.91 -6.59 9.09
C ALA A 101 -13.84 -7.89 8.26
N ALA A 102 -14.29 -9.02 8.79
CA ALA A 102 -14.41 -10.27 8.05
C ALA A 102 -15.40 -10.17 6.89
N ARG A 103 -16.58 -9.57 7.12
CA ARG A 103 -17.55 -9.32 6.05
C ARG A 103 -17.00 -8.40 4.96
N HIS A 104 -16.26 -7.36 5.34
CA HIS A 104 -15.60 -6.49 4.36
C HIS A 104 -14.59 -7.26 3.49
N ASP A 105 -13.73 -8.07 4.10
CA ASP A 105 -12.73 -8.86 3.38
C ASP A 105 -13.38 -9.94 2.50
N LEU A 106 -14.51 -10.51 2.94
CA LEU A 106 -15.35 -11.44 2.18
C LEU A 106 -15.97 -10.77 0.96
N CYS A 107 -16.58 -9.59 1.12
CA CYS A 107 -17.16 -8.82 0.02
C CYS A 107 -16.13 -8.57 -1.09
N VAL A 108 -14.90 -8.20 -0.71
CA VAL A 108 -13.81 -8.00 -1.66
C VAL A 108 -13.50 -9.29 -2.40
N LEU A 109 -13.36 -10.42 -1.69
CA LEU A 109 -13.05 -11.71 -2.30
C LEU A 109 -14.14 -12.11 -3.30
N LEU A 110 -15.41 -12.05 -2.91
CA LEU A 110 -16.55 -12.41 -3.75
C LEU A 110 -16.66 -11.49 -4.99
N CYS A 111 -16.45 -10.19 -4.83
CA CYS A 111 -16.44 -9.26 -5.96
C CYS A 111 -15.34 -9.55 -6.98
N GLN A 112 -14.23 -10.16 -6.55
CA GLN A 112 -13.09 -10.51 -7.40
C GLN A 112 -13.21 -11.94 -7.96
N SER A 113 -14.09 -12.77 -7.43
CA SER A 113 -14.31 -14.14 -7.92
C SER A 113 -15.24 -14.15 -9.13
N ASP A 114 -14.96 -15.02 -10.10
CA ASP A 114 -15.82 -15.22 -11.26
C ASP A 114 -17.12 -15.90 -10.83
N HIS A 115 -18.25 -15.48 -11.42
CA HIS A 115 -19.58 -16.06 -11.20
C HIS A 115 -20.12 -16.01 -9.75
N ARG A 116 -19.61 -15.10 -8.91
CA ARG A 116 -20.06 -14.92 -7.51
C ARG A 116 -20.72 -13.57 -7.25
N ASP A 117 -21.30 -12.94 -8.27
CA ASP A 117 -21.91 -11.60 -8.14
C ASP A 117 -23.12 -11.60 -7.20
N ASP A 118 -23.95 -12.64 -7.23
CA ASP A 118 -25.16 -12.71 -6.39
C ASP A 118 -24.77 -12.74 -4.90
N ASP A 119 -23.84 -13.63 -4.53
CA ASP A 119 -23.27 -13.70 -3.18
C ASP A 119 -22.63 -12.36 -2.76
N ALA A 120 -21.88 -11.73 -3.67
CA ALA A 120 -21.26 -10.43 -3.40
C ALA A 120 -22.30 -9.34 -3.16
N ILE A 121 -23.39 -9.32 -3.95
CA ILE A 121 -24.48 -8.35 -3.83
C ILE A 121 -25.22 -8.53 -2.50
N GLU A 122 -25.49 -9.77 -2.11
CA GLU A 122 -26.14 -10.09 -0.83
C GLU A 122 -25.30 -9.59 0.35
N GLU A 123 -24.01 -9.94 0.39
CA GLU A 123 -23.10 -9.52 1.45
C GLU A 123 -22.95 -7.98 1.51
N LEU A 124 -22.78 -7.32 0.36
CA LEU A 124 -22.67 -5.87 0.28
C LEU A 124 -23.95 -5.18 0.78
N ARG A 125 -25.14 -5.68 0.40
CA ARG A 125 -26.42 -5.15 0.87
C ARG A 125 -26.61 -5.36 2.37
N SER A 126 -26.19 -6.50 2.90
CA SER A 126 -26.23 -6.78 4.35
C SER A 126 -25.40 -5.76 5.15
N MET A 127 -24.32 -5.26 4.56
CA MET A 127 -23.45 -4.23 5.15
C MET A 127 -23.92 -2.79 4.87
N GLY A 128 -25.03 -2.60 4.15
CA GLY A 128 -25.61 -1.29 3.83
C GLY A 128 -24.96 -0.57 2.64
N TYR A 129 -24.15 -1.25 1.82
CA TYR A 129 -23.61 -0.66 0.60
C TYR A 129 -24.68 -0.52 -0.48
N ARG A 130 -24.68 0.63 -1.16
CA ARG A 130 -25.58 0.93 -2.29
C ARG A 130 -24.89 0.84 -3.65
N TYR A 131 -23.57 0.99 -3.67
CA TYR A 131 -22.76 1.06 -4.87
C TYR A 131 -21.49 0.23 -4.66
N ARG A 132 -21.00 -0.36 -5.75
CA ARG A 132 -19.67 -0.97 -5.84
C ARG A 132 -18.94 -0.42 -7.06
N LEU A 133 -17.63 -0.62 -7.11
CA LEU A 133 -16.86 -0.44 -8.33
C LEU A 133 -17.36 -1.43 -9.40
N SER A 134 -17.18 -1.08 -10.67
CA SER A 134 -17.63 -1.94 -11.76
C SER A 134 -16.86 -3.26 -11.77
N GLU A 135 -17.45 -4.26 -12.41
CA GLU A 135 -16.84 -5.58 -12.53
C GLU A 135 -15.47 -5.51 -13.20
N GLU A 136 -15.31 -4.71 -14.26
CA GLU A 136 -14.07 -4.54 -15.00
C GLU A 136 -12.93 -3.94 -14.15
N VAL A 137 -13.28 -3.22 -13.08
CA VAL A 137 -12.32 -2.66 -12.12
C VAL A 137 -11.90 -3.71 -11.09
N LEU A 138 -12.83 -4.54 -10.61
CA LEU A 138 -12.57 -5.52 -9.54
C LEU A 138 -12.04 -6.86 -10.09
N ARG A 139 -12.50 -7.25 -11.28
CA ARG A 139 -12.10 -8.42 -12.08
C ARG A 139 -11.22 -8.00 -13.25
N TYR A 140 -10.27 -7.11 -12.98
CA TYR A 140 -9.26 -6.70 -13.96
C TYR A 140 -8.51 -7.94 -14.51
N ASP A 141 -8.09 -7.84 -15.77
CA ASP A 141 -7.36 -8.91 -16.46
C ASP A 141 -6.03 -9.22 -15.74
N LEU A 142 -5.75 -10.49 -15.51
CA LEU A 142 -4.49 -10.91 -14.89
C LEU A 142 -3.35 -11.00 -15.94
N ASP A 143 -3.69 -11.05 -17.22
CA ASP A 143 -2.75 -11.12 -18.36
C ASP A 143 -2.40 -9.74 -18.93
N TYR A 144 -2.71 -8.64 -18.24
CA TYR A 144 -2.37 -7.33 -18.78
C TYR A 144 -0.87 -7.21 -19.07
N GLY A 145 -0.54 -6.78 -20.29
CA GLY A 145 0.83 -6.69 -20.78
C GLY A 145 1.38 -7.98 -21.44
N ALA A 146 0.82 -9.16 -21.15
CA ALA A 146 1.18 -10.40 -21.85
C ALA A 146 0.54 -10.45 -23.25
N LYS A 147 -0.64 -9.85 -23.40
CA LYS A 147 -1.35 -9.70 -24.67
C LYS A 147 -1.37 -8.22 -25.06
N VAL A 148 -0.25 -7.70 -25.56
CA VAL A 148 -0.30 -6.43 -26.29
C VAL A 148 -0.97 -6.71 -27.62
N GLU A 149 -2.31 -6.68 -27.64
CA GLU A 149 -3.05 -6.62 -28.89
C GLU A 149 -2.46 -5.46 -29.69
N ARG A 150 -1.99 -5.74 -30.91
CA ARG A 150 -1.24 -4.77 -31.70
C ARG A 150 -2.20 -3.67 -32.17
N TRP A 151 -2.47 -2.69 -31.33
CA TRP A 151 -3.38 -1.61 -31.64
C TRP A 151 -2.85 -0.80 -32.82
N SER A 152 -3.74 -0.43 -33.74
CA SER A 152 -3.43 0.53 -34.80
C SER A 152 -2.99 1.86 -34.19
N LYS A 153 -2.15 2.62 -34.91
CA LYS A 153 -1.68 3.95 -34.48
C LYS A 153 -2.85 4.85 -34.06
N ARG A 154 -3.92 4.86 -34.86
CA ARG A 154 -5.16 5.61 -34.59
C ARG A 154 -5.85 5.19 -33.29
N LYS A 155 -5.95 3.89 -32.99
CA LYS A 155 -6.55 3.39 -31.74
C LYS A 155 -5.73 3.83 -30.51
N ARG A 156 -4.39 3.81 -30.63
CA ARG A 156 -3.49 4.31 -29.57
C ARG A 156 -3.62 5.81 -29.36
N GLU A 157 -3.62 6.60 -30.44
CA GLU A 157 -3.80 8.06 -30.36
C GLU A 157 -5.14 8.44 -29.74
N ALA A 158 -6.23 7.77 -30.15
CA ALA A 158 -7.55 7.99 -29.57
C ALA A 158 -7.62 7.59 -28.08
N ALA A 159 -7.00 6.46 -27.71
CA ALA A 159 -6.91 6.04 -26.32
C ALA A 159 -6.10 7.05 -25.49
N MET A 160 -4.94 7.47 -25.99
CA MET A 160 -4.12 8.50 -25.35
C MET A 160 -4.91 9.80 -25.14
N ALA A 161 -5.56 10.32 -26.19
CA ALA A 161 -6.40 11.51 -26.08
C ALA A 161 -7.52 11.36 -25.02
N ALA A 162 -8.04 10.15 -24.82
CA ALA A 162 -9.08 9.89 -23.83
C ALA A 162 -8.59 9.89 -22.38
N HIS A 163 -7.33 9.50 -22.11
CA HIS A 163 -6.80 9.37 -20.74
C HIS A 163 -5.72 10.39 -20.38
N GLU A 164 -5.14 11.11 -21.35
CA GLU A 164 -3.90 11.88 -21.16
C GLU A 164 -4.00 13.04 -20.15
N LYS A 165 -5.21 13.53 -19.87
CA LYS A 165 -5.48 14.56 -18.87
C LYS A 165 -5.69 14.00 -17.46
N TYR A 166 -5.89 12.68 -17.34
CA TYR A 166 -6.14 12.00 -16.07
C TYR A 166 -4.89 11.28 -15.60
N VAL A 167 -4.32 10.43 -16.46
CA VAL A 167 -3.18 9.56 -16.12
C VAL A 167 -2.35 9.20 -17.35
N ARG A 168 -1.04 9.07 -17.15
CA ARG A 168 -0.08 8.57 -18.15
C ARG A 168 0.91 7.62 -17.48
N ALA A 169 1.25 6.53 -18.15
CA ALA A 169 2.22 5.56 -17.66
C ALA A 169 3.40 5.46 -18.63
N PHE A 170 4.61 5.37 -18.07
CA PHE A 170 5.86 5.30 -18.81
C PHE A 170 6.62 4.07 -18.33
N ASP A 171 6.66 3.04 -19.17
CA ASP A 171 7.48 1.85 -18.93
C ASP A 171 8.96 2.17 -19.03
N ASP A 172 9.78 1.47 -18.23
CA ASP A 172 11.24 1.65 -18.15
C ASP A 172 11.68 3.10 -17.88
N ALA A 173 10.79 3.91 -17.29
CA ALA A 173 11.07 5.30 -17.01
C ALA A 173 12.04 5.48 -15.84
N MET A 174 12.12 4.51 -14.91
CA MET A 174 13.12 4.52 -13.85
C MET A 174 14.41 3.81 -14.32
N PRO A 175 15.58 4.49 -14.30
CA PRO A 175 16.85 3.84 -14.65
C PRO A 175 17.13 2.60 -13.81
N ALA A 176 17.71 1.56 -14.42
CA ALA A 176 17.94 0.28 -13.75
C ALA A 176 18.74 0.40 -12.44
N THR A 177 19.73 1.30 -12.40
CA THR A 177 20.53 1.58 -11.19
C THR A 177 19.70 2.22 -10.08
N ALA A 178 18.85 3.19 -10.40
CA ALA A 178 17.93 3.82 -9.46
C ALA A 178 16.87 2.83 -8.97
N LEU A 179 16.32 2.00 -9.86
CA LEU A 179 15.38 0.95 -9.50
C LEU A 179 16.01 -0.10 -8.56
N ALA A 180 17.25 -0.53 -8.85
CA ALA A 180 17.99 -1.45 -7.99
C ALA A 180 18.27 -0.83 -6.61
N HIS A 181 18.60 0.46 -6.56
CA HIS A 181 18.75 1.18 -5.29
C HIS A 181 17.42 1.23 -4.52
N LEU A 182 16.31 1.64 -5.14
CA LEU A 182 14.99 1.65 -4.51
C LEU A 182 14.57 0.27 -3.99
N ARG A 183 14.89 -0.81 -4.70
CA ARG A 183 14.63 -2.18 -4.25
C ARG A 183 15.43 -2.59 -3.02
N ARG A 184 16.67 -2.11 -2.88
CA ARG A 184 17.47 -2.32 -1.67
C ARG A 184 16.90 -1.50 -0.51
N THR A 185 16.63 -0.22 -0.76
CA THR A 185 16.17 0.73 0.26
C THR A 185 14.77 0.40 0.78
N PHE A 186 13.84 0.05 -0.10
CA PHE A 186 12.44 -0.22 0.22
C PHE A 186 12.08 -1.71 0.16
N GLY A 187 13.06 -2.61 0.06
CA GLY A 187 12.83 -4.05 0.10
C GLY A 187 11.99 -4.45 1.30
N ALA A 188 11.19 -5.51 1.19
CA ALA A 188 10.21 -5.87 2.21
C ALA A 188 10.80 -6.11 3.62
N GLU A 189 12.05 -6.57 3.70
CA GLU A 189 12.80 -6.77 4.95
C GLU A 189 13.70 -5.57 5.33
N SER A 190 13.58 -4.44 4.62
CA SER A 190 14.42 -3.26 4.87
C SER A 190 14.19 -2.72 6.28
N GLY A 191 15.29 -2.28 6.91
CA GLY A 191 15.25 -1.54 8.18
C GLY A 191 14.39 -0.28 8.12
N PHE A 192 14.19 0.28 6.92
CA PHE A 192 13.29 1.42 6.68
C PHE A 192 11.90 1.17 7.29
N TRP A 193 11.25 0.06 6.96
CA TRP A 193 9.87 -0.21 7.41
C TRP A 193 9.77 -0.36 8.93
N LYS A 194 10.72 -1.08 9.53
CA LYS A 194 10.77 -1.31 10.97
C LYS A 194 10.99 0.00 11.73
N GLN A 195 11.91 0.85 11.26
CA GLN A 195 12.19 2.11 11.93
C GLN A 195 11.02 3.08 11.86
N HIS A 196 10.20 3.02 10.80
CA HIS A 196 8.96 3.79 10.69
C HIS A 196 7.75 3.14 11.37
N GLY A 197 7.91 1.94 11.95
CA GLY A 197 6.79 1.19 12.52
C GLY A 197 5.71 0.87 11.48
N TYR A 198 6.05 0.77 10.19
CA TYR A 198 5.08 0.73 9.08
C TYR A 198 4.07 -0.42 9.17
N HIS A 199 4.46 -1.54 9.80
CA HIS A 199 3.61 -2.71 10.00
C HIS A 199 2.94 -2.74 11.39
N GLU A 200 3.22 -1.78 12.26
CA GLU A 200 2.67 -1.72 13.61
C GLU A 200 1.22 -1.18 13.58
N PRO A 201 0.30 -1.74 14.38
CA PRO A 201 -1.05 -1.19 14.53
C PRO A 201 -0.99 0.28 14.97
N GLY A 202 -1.75 1.14 14.29
CA GLY A 202 -1.78 2.57 14.59
C GLY A 202 -0.70 3.40 13.88
N CYS A 203 0.18 2.78 13.09
CA CYS A 203 1.04 3.50 12.16
C CYS A 203 0.18 4.35 11.22
N GLY A 204 0.31 5.67 11.34
CA GLY A 204 -0.39 6.63 10.50
C GLY A 204 0.28 6.82 9.14
N PHE A 205 -0.24 7.76 8.37
CA PHE A 205 0.44 8.26 7.19
C PHE A 205 1.74 8.98 7.59
N PHE A 206 2.82 8.69 6.86
CA PHE A 206 4.07 9.44 6.93
C PHE A 206 4.58 9.71 5.52
N SER A 207 5.13 10.90 5.34
CA SER A 207 5.71 11.37 4.10
C SER A 207 6.83 12.37 4.39
N TYR A 208 7.65 12.61 3.37
CA TYR A 208 8.79 13.50 3.42
C TYR A 208 8.71 14.53 2.31
N ALA A 209 8.92 15.80 2.62
CA ALA A 209 8.88 16.91 1.70
C ALA A 209 10.28 17.49 1.45
N HIS A 210 10.54 17.86 0.20
CA HIS A 210 11.76 18.49 -0.28
C HIS A 210 11.38 19.76 -1.03
N ALA A 211 11.96 20.89 -0.65
CA ALA A 211 11.92 22.08 -1.50
C ALA A 211 12.63 21.76 -2.82
N LEU A 212 11.95 22.00 -3.94
CA LEU A 212 12.54 21.86 -5.25
C LEU A 212 13.29 23.16 -5.57
N PRO A 213 14.56 23.07 -6.00
CA PRO A 213 15.18 24.22 -6.62
C PRO A 213 14.40 24.62 -7.89
N PRO A 214 14.60 25.84 -8.41
CA PRO A 214 14.02 26.25 -9.69
C PRO A 214 14.65 25.43 -10.83
N TRP A 215 14.16 24.21 -11.02
CA TRP A 215 14.56 23.34 -12.11
C TRP A 215 14.03 23.90 -13.41
N ASN A 216 14.91 24.18 -14.36
CA ASN A 216 14.49 24.55 -15.71
C ASN A 216 14.55 23.33 -16.64
N ALA A 217 13.93 23.46 -17.82
CA ALA A 217 13.91 22.36 -18.81
C ALA A 217 15.31 21.97 -19.31
N GLU A 218 16.31 22.83 -19.11
CA GLU A 218 17.70 22.65 -19.49
C GLU A 218 18.58 22.15 -18.32
N ASP A 219 18.01 21.84 -17.15
CA ASP A 219 18.74 21.22 -16.05
C ASP A 219 19.03 19.76 -16.39
N VAL A 220 20.00 19.55 -17.27
CA VAL A 220 20.37 18.23 -17.79
C VAL A 220 21.15 17.40 -16.76
N GLY A 221 21.71 17.98 -15.69
CA GLY A 221 22.38 17.13 -14.71
C GLY A 221 22.93 17.72 -13.42
N ASN A 222 23.56 18.89 -13.39
CA ASN A 222 24.60 19.11 -12.35
C ASN A 222 24.61 20.49 -11.67
N THR A 223 23.71 21.41 -12.00
CA THR A 223 23.69 22.78 -11.45
C THR A 223 23.31 22.81 -9.98
N HIS A 224 22.36 21.96 -9.59
CA HIS A 224 21.90 21.82 -8.21
C HIS A 224 22.52 20.58 -7.56
N PRO A 225 23.35 20.75 -6.50
CA PRO A 225 23.98 19.62 -5.82
C PRO A 225 22.92 18.71 -5.21
N LEU A 226 23.03 17.42 -5.49
CA LEU A 226 22.21 16.38 -4.87
C LEU A 226 22.72 16.15 -3.45
N ARG A 227 21.84 16.18 -2.47
CA ARG A 227 22.18 15.89 -1.07
C ARG A 227 22.02 14.41 -0.75
N SER A 228 21.17 13.72 -1.52
CA SER A 228 20.85 12.30 -1.34
C SER A 228 20.59 11.58 -2.66
N THR A 229 20.56 10.26 -2.61
CA THR A 229 20.04 9.43 -3.72
C THR A 229 18.55 9.67 -3.95
N MET A 230 17.79 10.05 -2.92
CA MET A 230 16.38 10.39 -3.05
C MET A 230 16.19 11.65 -3.91
N ASP A 231 17.04 12.67 -3.78
CA ASP A 231 16.99 13.85 -4.66
C ASP A 231 17.16 13.46 -6.14
N ALA A 232 18.03 12.49 -6.42
CA ALA A 232 18.24 11.98 -7.78
C ALA A 232 16.98 11.27 -8.31
N VAL A 233 16.32 10.47 -7.45
CA VAL A 233 15.06 9.79 -7.77
C VAL A 233 13.94 10.82 -8.01
N VAL A 234 13.73 11.76 -7.08
CA VAL A 234 12.71 12.82 -7.20
C VAL A 234 12.93 13.63 -8.47
N ARG A 235 14.17 14.04 -8.78
CA ARG A 235 14.50 14.76 -10.02
C ARG A 235 14.16 13.94 -11.27
N ARG A 236 14.43 12.63 -11.27
CA ARG A 236 14.06 11.74 -12.39
C ARG A 236 12.54 11.68 -12.54
N VAL A 237 11.81 11.48 -11.45
CA VAL A 237 10.34 11.42 -11.45
C VAL A 237 9.74 12.75 -11.90
N TRP A 238 10.30 13.88 -11.47
CA TRP A 238 9.90 15.21 -11.90
C TRP A 238 9.99 15.39 -13.42
N ARG A 239 11.08 14.94 -14.06
CA ARG A 239 11.20 15.00 -15.53
C ARG A 239 10.08 14.22 -16.23
N VAL A 240 9.72 13.04 -15.70
CA VAL A 240 8.60 12.24 -16.23
C VAL A 240 7.28 12.97 -15.98
N ALA A 241 7.10 13.56 -14.79
CA ALA A 241 5.93 14.34 -14.45
C ALA A 241 5.75 15.57 -15.36
N CYS A 242 6.82 16.31 -15.68
CA CYS A 242 6.77 17.43 -16.62
C CYS A 242 6.42 17.00 -18.05
N ALA A 243 6.88 15.82 -18.48
CA ALA A 243 6.52 15.27 -19.78
C ALA A 243 5.03 14.84 -19.82
N ALA A 244 4.50 14.39 -18.68
CA ALA A 244 3.11 13.97 -18.57
C ALA A 244 2.14 15.15 -18.37
N PHE A 245 2.49 16.07 -17.49
CA PHE A 245 1.73 17.23 -17.05
C PHE A 245 2.66 18.45 -17.00
N PRO A 246 2.68 19.29 -18.04
CA PRO A 246 3.63 20.40 -18.16
C PRO A 246 3.64 21.38 -16.97
N LYS A 247 2.50 21.54 -16.27
CA LYS A 247 2.40 22.34 -15.05
C LYS A 247 3.31 21.87 -13.91
N ALA A 248 3.77 20.61 -13.91
CA ALA A 248 4.73 20.13 -12.91
C ALA A 248 6.06 20.91 -12.93
N LYS A 249 6.35 21.66 -14.00
CA LYS A 249 7.48 22.61 -14.06
C LYS A 249 7.35 23.76 -13.07
N GLU A 250 6.13 24.08 -12.64
CA GLU A 250 5.82 25.13 -11.65
C GLU A 250 5.88 24.59 -10.21
N ALA A 251 6.20 23.30 -10.02
CA ALA A 251 6.27 22.71 -8.69
C ALA A 251 7.45 23.30 -7.89
N THR A 252 7.17 23.75 -6.68
CA THR A 252 8.18 24.24 -5.73
C THR A 252 8.51 23.21 -4.66
N THR A 253 7.69 22.17 -4.51
CA THR A 253 7.93 21.08 -3.55
C THR A 253 7.59 19.73 -4.14
N ALA A 254 8.40 18.72 -3.82
CA ALA A 254 8.05 17.32 -3.94
C ALA A 254 7.84 16.72 -2.55
N GLU A 255 6.72 16.04 -2.36
CA GLU A 255 6.45 15.19 -1.21
C GLU A 255 6.51 13.74 -1.65
N TRP A 256 7.13 12.85 -0.88
CA TRP A 256 7.16 11.43 -1.19
C TRP A 256 6.87 10.55 0.02
N TRP A 257 6.33 9.37 -0.26
CA TRP A 257 6.10 8.32 0.72
C TRP A 257 6.19 6.97 0.02
N ALA A 258 6.42 5.91 0.79
CA ALA A 258 6.56 4.57 0.25
C ALA A 258 5.52 3.61 0.82
N HIS A 259 5.17 2.59 0.04
CA HIS A 259 4.29 1.51 0.48
C HIS A 259 4.92 0.14 0.22
N CYS A 260 4.69 -0.79 1.14
CA CYS A 260 5.04 -2.20 1.04
C CYS A 260 3.82 -3.04 1.45
N ARG A 261 2.97 -3.39 0.49
CA ARG A 261 1.68 -4.02 0.75
C ARG A 261 1.65 -5.48 0.24
N PRO A 262 1.05 -6.42 0.99
CA PRO A 262 0.77 -7.78 0.48
C PRO A 262 -0.08 -7.78 -0.79
N HIS A 263 -0.05 -8.87 -1.55
CA HIS A 263 -0.79 -9.02 -2.81
C HIS A 263 -2.28 -8.63 -2.67
N GLY A 264 -3.01 -9.29 -1.76
CA GLY A 264 -4.44 -9.03 -1.55
C GLY A 264 -4.79 -7.71 -0.88
N SER A 265 -3.81 -6.82 -0.61
CA SER A 265 -4.05 -5.53 0.02
C SER A 265 -4.24 -4.44 -1.02
N GLY A 266 -5.34 -3.69 -0.90
CA GLY A 266 -5.58 -2.47 -1.66
C GLY A 266 -5.20 -1.20 -0.89
N HIS A 267 -5.72 -0.08 -1.37
CA HIS A 267 -5.71 1.20 -0.68
C HIS A 267 -7.00 1.96 -0.97
N GLN A 268 -7.58 2.57 0.06
CA GLN A 268 -8.86 3.24 -0.02
C GLN A 268 -8.85 4.32 -1.11
N LEU A 269 -9.97 4.51 -1.80
CA LEU A 269 -10.13 5.64 -2.71
C LEU A 269 -10.09 6.96 -1.93
N HIS A 270 -9.20 7.85 -2.32
CA HIS A 270 -8.98 9.13 -1.66
C HIS A 270 -8.51 10.19 -2.66
N PHE A 271 -8.42 11.42 -2.17
CA PHE A 271 -7.76 12.50 -2.87
C PHE A 271 -6.46 12.82 -2.15
N ASP A 272 -5.38 13.00 -2.91
CA ASP A 272 -4.17 13.58 -2.35
C ASP A 272 -4.50 15.02 -1.96
N SER A 273 -4.30 15.35 -0.69
CA SER A 273 -4.68 16.66 -0.16
C SER A 273 -3.71 17.15 0.90
N ASP A 274 -3.45 18.46 0.87
CA ASP A 274 -2.70 19.12 1.91
C ASP A 274 -3.45 19.03 3.25
N ASP A 275 -2.73 18.71 4.32
CA ASP A 275 -3.25 18.57 5.70
C ASP A 275 -4.49 17.65 5.79
N GLU A 276 -4.54 16.58 4.98
CA GLU A 276 -5.68 15.65 4.88
C GLU A 276 -7.03 16.35 4.57
N GLY A 277 -6.99 17.52 3.90
CA GLY A 277 -8.18 18.30 3.56
C GLY A 277 -8.77 19.11 4.72
N LYS A 278 -8.04 19.29 5.82
CA LYS A 278 -8.45 20.14 6.94
C LYS A 278 -8.46 21.63 6.53
N GLY A 279 -9.42 22.39 7.05
CA GLY A 279 -9.50 23.85 6.82
C GLY A 279 -10.48 24.30 5.73
N GLY A 280 -11.34 23.42 5.22
CA GLY A 280 -12.50 23.79 4.38
C GLY A 280 -12.20 24.02 2.89
N VAL A 281 -10.93 24.16 2.50
CA VAL A 281 -10.50 24.19 1.09
C VAL A 281 -9.50 23.07 0.86
N ILE A 282 -9.88 22.08 0.05
CA ILE A 282 -9.00 20.97 -0.31
C ILE A 282 -8.01 21.47 -1.37
N ARG A 283 -6.72 21.48 -1.03
CA ARG A 283 -5.63 21.71 -1.98
C ARG A 283 -5.07 20.39 -2.44
N HIS A 284 -4.91 20.23 -3.75
CA HIS A 284 -4.36 19.03 -4.37
C HIS A 284 -2.97 19.30 -4.93
N PRO A 285 -2.10 18.28 -5.05
CA PRO A 285 -0.87 18.43 -5.81
C PRO A 285 -1.20 18.71 -7.29
N ILE A 286 -0.26 19.34 -8.00
CA ILE A 286 -0.35 19.54 -9.45
C ILE A 286 -0.55 18.18 -10.13
N CYS A 287 0.27 17.22 -9.73
CA CYS A 287 0.18 15.81 -10.12
C CYS A 287 0.88 14.95 -9.07
N SER A 288 0.49 13.68 -9.06
CA SER A 288 1.14 12.65 -8.25
C SER A 288 1.70 11.57 -9.17
N ALA A 289 2.87 11.07 -8.81
CA ALA A 289 3.60 10.07 -9.55
C ALA A 289 3.83 8.82 -8.70
N ILE A 290 3.77 7.66 -9.36
CA ILE A 290 3.95 6.34 -8.77
C ILE A 290 5.14 5.70 -9.45
N VAL A 291 6.18 5.40 -8.69
CA VAL A 291 7.26 4.52 -9.12
C VAL A 291 6.95 3.12 -8.63
N PHE A 292 6.77 2.21 -9.56
CA PHE A 292 6.56 0.79 -9.27
C PHE A 292 7.91 0.12 -9.03
N VAL A 293 8.30 -0.04 -7.76
CA VAL A 293 9.61 -0.61 -7.37
C VAL A 293 9.62 -2.13 -7.61
N THR A 294 8.50 -2.78 -7.29
CA THR A 294 8.20 -4.16 -7.70
C THR A 294 7.10 -4.17 -8.74
N GLY A 295 6.97 -5.30 -9.44
CA GLY A 295 5.89 -5.54 -10.39
C GLY A 295 5.39 -6.97 -10.29
N GLY A 296 4.27 -7.25 -10.94
CA GLY A 296 3.63 -8.57 -10.95
C GLY A 296 3.09 -9.00 -9.59
N CYS A 297 2.86 -8.08 -8.64
CA CYS A 297 2.25 -8.35 -7.34
C CYS A 297 1.37 -7.17 -6.91
N GLY A 298 0.25 -7.48 -6.25
CA GLY A 298 -0.80 -6.53 -5.88
C GLY A 298 -1.65 -6.12 -7.08
N GLY A 299 -2.70 -5.35 -6.82
CA GLY A 299 -3.59 -4.87 -7.87
C GLY A 299 -3.17 -3.53 -8.49
N PRO A 300 -3.90 -3.12 -9.55
CA PRO A 300 -3.65 -1.87 -10.25
C PRO A 300 -4.01 -0.66 -9.38
N THR A 301 -3.34 0.45 -9.65
CA THR A 301 -3.84 1.76 -9.22
C THR A 301 -5.02 2.15 -10.11
N LEU A 302 -6.14 2.53 -9.49
CA LEU A 302 -7.29 3.11 -10.18
C LEU A 302 -7.23 4.63 -10.06
N VAL A 303 -7.31 5.34 -11.18
CA VAL A 303 -7.60 6.78 -11.25
C VAL A 303 -8.98 6.95 -11.87
N THR A 304 -9.83 7.81 -11.33
CA THR A 304 -11.19 8.03 -11.83
C THR A 304 -11.38 9.42 -12.43
N ASP A 305 -12.53 9.68 -13.05
CA ASP A 305 -12.89 11.03 -13.48
C ASP A 305 -13.61 11.88 -12.42
N GLN A 306 -13.67 11.38 -11.18
CA GLN A 306 -14.29 12.08 -10.05
C GLN A 306 -13.31 13.02 -9.36
N THR A 307 -13.77 14.23 -9.06
CA THR A 307 -13.06 15.26 -8.28
C THR A 307 -13.77 15.54 -6.96
N ALA A 308 -13.13 16.23 -6.03
CA ALA A 308 -13.76 16.62 -4.76
C ALA A 308 -15.00 17.52 -4.95
N ALA A 309 -15.10 18.25 -6.07
CA ALA A 309 -16.26 19.07 -6.41
C ALA A 309 -17.40 18.28 -7.09
N SER A 310 -17.19 16.99 -7.40
CA SER A 310 -18.16 16.18 -8.13
C SER A 310 -19.39 15.85 -7.29
N ARG A 311 -20.58 16.08 -7.85
CA ARG A 311 -21.88 15.76 -7.21
C ARG A 311 -22.39 14.37 -7.55
N LYS A 312 -21.72 13.67 -8.46
CA LYS A 312 -22.06 12.33 -8.96
C LYS A 312 -20.83 11.43 -8.87
N LEU A 313 -21.07 10.12 -8.81
CA LEU A 313 -20.01 9.11 -8.85
C LEU A 313 -19.24 9.18 -10.17
N ALA A 314 -17.99 8.71 -10.13
CA ALA A 314 -17.17 8.48 -11.31
C ALA A 314 -17.94 7.69 -12.38
N LYS A 315 -17.76 8.08 -13.64
CA LYS A 315 -18.29 7.34 -14.80
C LYS A 315 -17.22 6.53 -15.50
N ARG A 316 -15.96 6.87 -15.31
CA ARG A 316 -14.81 6.22 -15.94
C ARG A 316 -13.69 6.03 -14.93
N GLY A 317 -12.92 4.98 -15.17
CA GLY A 317 -11.71 4.64 -14.43
C GLY A 317 -10.60 4.21 -15.37
N TRP A 318 -9.36 4.48 -14.97
CA TRP A 318 -8.15 4.05 -15.63
C TRP A 318 -7.32 3.23 -14.67
N LEU A 319 -7.03 1.99 -15.04
CA LEU A 319 -6.20 1.08 -14.28
C LEU A 319 -4.75 1.19 -14.73
N VAL A 320 -3.85 1.25 -13.78
CA VAL A 320 -2.40 1.23 -14.01
C VAL A 320 -1.80 0.07 -13.24
N GLU A 321 -1.36 -0.96 -13.96
CA GLU A 321 -0.73 -2.11 -13.32
C GLU A 321 0.64 -1.79 -12.72
N PRO A 322 1.00 -2.53 -11.66
CA PRO A 322 2.35 -2.55 -11.14
C PRO A 322 3.30 -3.31 -12.07
N ASN A 323 3.92 -2.57 -12.99
CA ASN A 323 5.07 -3.05 -13.76
C ASN A 323 6.37 -2.45 -13.21
N ALA A 324 7.37 -3.26 -12.92
CA ALA A 324 8.56 -2.77 -12.23
C ALA A 324 9.35 -1.76 -13.09
N GLY A 325 9.76 -0.63 -12.50
CA GLY A 325 10.44 0.46 -13.21
C GLY A 325 9.51 1.40 -13.97
N ARG A 326 8.21 1.06 -14.10
CA ARG A 326 7.19 1.98 -14.62
C ARG A 326 7.06 3.18 -13.69
N VAL A 327 6.91 4.35 -14.30
CA VAL A 327 6.46 5.56 -13.62
C VAL A 327 5.11 5.95 -14.19
N ALA A 328 4.09 6.02 -13.33
CA ALA A 328 2.78 6.52 -13.71
C ALA A 328 2.52 7.86 -13.06
N VAL A 329 1.96 8.81 -13.79
CA VAL A 329 1.67 10.16 -13.33
C VAL A 329 0.19 10.43 -13.56
N PHE A 330 -0.49 10.96 -12.56
CA PHE A 330 -1.89 11.35 -12.64
C PHE A 330 -2.13 12.73 -12.07
N ASP A 331 -3.19 13.40 -12.53
CA ASP A 331 -3.57 14.71 -12.03
C ASP A 331 -4.12 14.59 -10.60
N GLY A 332 -3.53 15.36 -9.68
CA GLY A 332 -3.74 15.21 -8.23
C GLY A 332 -5.17 15.50 -7.75
N ARG A 333 -6.01 16.09 -8.60
CA ARG A 333 -7.40 16.44 -8.27
C ARG A 333 -8.37 15.27 -8.35
N TYR A 334 -7.94 14.16 -8.96
CA TYR A 334 -8.82 13.02 -9.22
C TYR A 334 -8.77 11.98 -8.10
N LEU A 335 -9.95 11.42 -7.82
CA LEU A 335 -10.13 10.33 -6.87
C LEU A 335 -9.41 9.09 -7.38
N HIS A 336 -8.56 8.52 -6.54
CA HIS A 336 -7.74 7.38 -6.91
C HIS A 336 -7.49 6.48 -5.71
N GLY A 337 -6.97 5.28 -5.96
CA GLY A 337 -6.58 4.32 -4.92
C GLY A 337 -6.03 3.06 -5.53
N VAL A 338 -5.89 2.00 -4.74
CA VAL A 338 -5.31 0.74 -5.20
C VAL A 338 -6.33 -0.37 -5.05
N ILE A 339 -6.64 -1.05 -6.15
CA ILE A 339 -7.50 -2.22 -6.12
C ILE A 339 -6.71 -3.36 -5.47
N PRO A 340 -7.31 -4.15 -4.55
CA PRO A 340 -6.68 -5.35 -4.00
C PRO A 340 -6.19 -6.31 -5.10
N GLY A 341 -5.07 -6.98 -4.86
CA GLY A 341 -4.63 -8.11 -5.70
C GLY A 341 -5.72 -9.18 -5.80
N ARG A 342 -6.06 -9.56 -7.03
CA ARG A 342 -7.03 -10.60 -7.36
C ARG A 342 -6.30 -11.92 -7.57
N GLY A 343 -6.92 -12.99 -7.11
CA GLY A 343 -6.41 -14.35 -7.29
C GLY A 343 -5.27 -14.68 -6.33
N PRO A 344 -4.63 -15.84 -6.53
CA PRO A 344 -3.55 -16.30 -5.69
C PRO A 344 -2.34 -15.37 -5.79
N CYS A 345 -1.57 -15.28 -4.71
CA CYS A 345 -0.34 -14.49 -4.69
C CYS A 345 0.62 -15.03 -5.76
N PRO A 346 1.02 -14.21 -6.75
CA PRO A 346 1.87 -14.65 -7.84
C PRO A 346 3.22 -15.09 -7.28
N ARG A 347 3.59 -16.35 -7.55
CA ARG A 347 4.92 -16.86 -7.26
C ARG A 347 5.86 -16.28 -8.29
N LEU A 348 6.80 -15.43 -7.87
CA LEU A 348 7.86 -14.99 -8.76
C LEU A 348 8.65 -16.23 -9.23
N PRO A 349 8.72 -16.51 -10.54
CA PRO A 349 9.53 -17.61 -11.06
C PRO A 349 10.98 -17.47 -10.58
N ARG A 350 11.69 -18.60 -10.40
CA ARG A 350 13.07 -18.59 -9.86
C ARG A 350 14.03 -17.76 -10.71
N ASP A 351 13.74 -17.66 -12.00
CA ASP A 351 14.43 -16.97 -13.09
C ASP A 351 13.90 -15.54 -13.37
N HIS A 352 12.95 -15.03 -12.58
CA HIS A 352 12.37 -13.71 -12.80
C HIS A 352 13.45 -12.59 -12.75
N PRO A 353 13.47 -11.62 -13.68
CA PRO A 353 14.49 -10.56 -13.74
C PRO A 353 14.64 -9.73 -12.46
N ALA A 354 13.58 -9.65 -11.65
CA ALA A 354 13.68 -9.08 -10.30
C ALA A 354 14.72 -9.81 -9.44
N ARG A 355 14.75 -11.15 -9.45
CA ARG A 355 15.74 -11.97 -8.75
C ARG A 355 17.16 -11.81 -9.30
N ALA A 356 17.31 -11.72 -10.62
CA ALA A 356 18.61 -11.51 -11.27
C ALA A 356 19.26 -10.16 -10.88
N GLY A 357 18.45 -9.15 -10.53
CA GLY A 357 18.91 -7.84 -10.03
C GLY A 357 19.23 -7.79 -8.53
N GLY A 358 19.40 -8.94 -7.86
CA GLY A 358 19.70 -9.01 -6.43
C GLY A 358 18.50 -8.80 -5.51
N PHE A 359 17.28 -8.77 -6.04
CA PHE A 359 16.06 -8.77 -5.24
C PHE A 359 15.67 -10.20 -4.91
N SER A 360 16.05 -10.66 -3.71
CA SER A 360 15.31 -11.78 -3.11
C SER A 360 13.97 -11.20 -2.67
N PRO A 361 12.80 -11.65 -3.19
CA PRO A 361 11.61 -11.62 -2.35
C PRO A 361 12.00 -12.29 -1.03
N CYS A 362 11.42 -11.87 0.10
CA CYS A 362 11.76 -12.36 1.43
C CYS A 362 12.14 -13.85 1.41
N SER A 363 13.04 -14.29 2.30
CA SER A 363 13.55 -15.70 2.36
C SER A 363 12.51 -16.82 2.23
N SER A 364 11.21 -16.53 2.34
CA SER A 364 10.13 -17.33 1.76
C SER A 364 9.49 -16.64 0.54
N ASP A 365 9.51 -17.28 -0.62
CA ASP A 365 8.74 -16.98 -1.86
C ASP A 365 7.22 -16.76 -1.69
N ARG A 366 6.73 -16.77 -0.45
CA ARG A 366 5.33 -16.75 -0.04
C ARG A 366 4.84 -15.38 0.46
N ASP A 367 5.68 -14.35 0.36
CA ASP A 367 5.39 -12.99 0.84
C ASP A 367 5.70 -11.94 -0.25
N ALA A 368 5.22 -12.16 -1.48
CA ALA A 368 5.34 -11.12 -2.50
C ALA A 368 4.62 -9.83 -2.03
N ARG A 369 5.28 -8.69 -2.22
CA ARG A 369 4.80 -7.36 -1.82
C ARG A 369 4.78 -6.43 -3.03
N ARG A 370 3.70 -5.66 -3.15
CA ARG A 370 3.61 -4.49 -4.02
C ARG A 370 4.34 -3.35 -3.33
N ILE A 371 5.49 -2.97 -3.87
CA ILE A 371 6.33 -1.91 -3.33
C ILE A 371 6.28 -0.73 -4.29
N THR A 372 5.86 0.42 -3.80
CA THR A 372 5.77 1.65 -4.58
C THR A 372 6.35 2.84 -3.83
N LEU A 373 7.00 3.73 -4.56
CA LEU A 373 7.34 5.08 -4.10
C LEU A 373 6.37 6.06 -4.76
N MET A 374 5.65 6.82 -3.96
CA MET A 374 4.78 7.90 -4.40
C MET A 374 5.54 9.22 -4.32
N VAL A 375 5.35 10.10 -5.30
CA VAL A 375 5.90 11.47 -5.31
C VAL A 375 4.82 12.44 -5.79
N ALA A 376 4.37 13.34 -4.92
CA ALA A 376 3.43 14.41 -5.22
C ALA A 376 4.18 15.73 -5.47
N PHE A 377 3.80 16.45 -6.53
CA PHE A 377 4.41 17.74 -6.90
C PHE A 377 3.45 18.89 -6.62
N TRP A 378 3.88 19.84 -5.80
CA TRP A 378 3.06 20.95 -5.30
C TRP A 378 3.51 22.29 -5.86
N ALA A 379 2.58 23.15 -6.27
CA ALA A 379 2.86 24.51 -6.73
C ALA A 379 3.33 25.40 -5.56
N GLU A 380 2.58 25.37 -4.47
CA GLU A 380 2.94 25.94 -3.17
C GLU A 380 2.38 25.00 -2.11
N ALA A 381 3.21 24.56 -1.18
CA ALA A 381 2.75 23.74 -0.07
C ALA A 381 3.15 24.38 1.25
N THR A 382 2.14 24.58 2.11
CA THR A 382 2.31 25.07 3.47
C THR A 382 2.64 23.91 4.40
N PHE A 383 3.86 23.39 4.32
CA PHE A 383 4.31 22.41 5.32
C PHE A 383 4.47 23.13 6.65
N ARG A 384 3.57 22.87 7.59
CA ARG A 384 3.70 23.37 8.95
C ARG A 384 4.78 22.56 9.66
N CYS A 385 6.04 22.94 9.48
CA CYS A 385 7.08 22.59 10.44
C CYS A 385 6.67 23.22 11.78
N LYS A 386 6.18 22.42 12.74
CA LYS A 386 6.21 22.89 14.12
C LYS A 386 7.68 23.13 14.50
N PRO A 387 8.01 24.18 15.26
CA PRO A 387 9.33 24.32 15.83
C PRO A 387 9.59 23.09 16.72
N GLY A 388 10.61 22.28 16.39
CA GLY A 388 11.08 21.19 17.26
C GLY A 388 11.10 19.78 16.67
N GLY A 389 10.71 19.57 15.41
CA GLY A 389 10.94 18.30 14.71
C GLY A 389 11.76 18.54 13.44
N ASP A 390 13.01 18.09 13.42
CA ASP A 390 13.92 18.16 12.27
C ASP A 390 13.70 17.01 11.25
N GLY A 391 12.66 16.19 11.46
CA GLY A 391 12.37 15.00 10.65
C GLY A 391 13.29 13.80 10.94
N SER A 392 14.18 13.90 11.93
CA SER A 392 15.18 12.88 12.28
C SER A 392 14.57 11.63 12.93
N ASP A 393 13.49 11.80 13.69
CA ASP A 393 12.76 10.72 14.33
C ASP A 393 11.53 10.31 13.49
N PRO A 394 11.57 9.17 12.78
CA PRO A 394 10.43 8.63 12.02
C PRO A 394 9.24 8.27 12.91
N ARG A 395 9.44 8.09 14.23
CA ARG A 395 8.40 7.75 15.20
C ARG A 395 7.88 8.94 16.00
N ALA A 396 8.51 10.11 15.88
CA ALA A 396 8.05 11.32 16.56
C ALA A 396 6.64 11.72 16.12
N SER A 397 5.87 12.23 17.09
CA SER A 397 4.48 12.66 16.96
C SER A 397 4.36 14.00 16.22
N PHE A 398 4.64 14.00 14.92
CA PHE A 398 4.06 15.00 14.03
C PHE A 398 2.53 14.84 14.02
N PRO A 399 1.77 15.93 13.76
CA PRO A 399 0.33 15.78 13.50
C PRO A 399 0.13 14.71 12.43
N LYS A 400 -0.78 13.77 12.68
CA LYS A 400 -1.18 12.78 11.66
C LYS A 400 -1.58 13.56 10.39
N GLY A 401 -0.99 13.19 9.26
CA GLY A 401 -1.25 13.82 7.96
C GLY A 401 -0.27 14.90 7.53
N SER A 402 0.73 15.28 8.32
CA SER A 402 1.73 16.29 7.93
C SER A 402 3.00 15.65 7.37
N ALA A 403 3.46 16.13 6.21
CA ALA A 403 4.76 15.77 5.66
C ALA A 403 5.91 16.35 6.51
N ARG A 404 7.01 15.60 6.59
CA ARG A 404 8.20 15.95 7.37
C ARG A 404 9.29 16.47 6.46
N PRO A 405 10.18 17.39 6.89
CA PRO A 405 11.40 17.66 6.16
C PRO A 405 12.18 16.35 5.97
N PHE A 406 12.64 16.08 4.76
CA PHE A 406 13.56 14.98 4.55
C PHE A 406 14.93 15.33 5.17
N PRO A 407 15.48 14.49 6.08
CA PRO A 407 16.76 14.77 6.69
C PRO A 407 17.88 14.70 5.66
N ASP A 408 18.86 15.61 5.74
CA ASP A 408 20.10 15.48 4.97
C ASP A 408 20.89 14.29 5.52
N PRO A 409 21.11 13.22 4.73
CA PRO A 409 21.79 12.03 5.23
C PRO A 409 23.20 12.31 5.75
N LYS A 410 23.93 13.29 5.19
CA LYS A 410 25.29 13.63 5.62
C LYS A 410 25.27 14.29 7.00
N LEU A 411 24.35 15.24 7.21
CA LEU A 411 24.22 15.93 8.48
C LEU A 411 23.70 14.98 9.57
N TYR A 412 22.70 14.16 9.24
CA TYR A 412 22.14 13.16 10.15
C TYR A 412 23.19 12.17 10.67
N LEU A 413 24.08 11.73 9.78
CA LEU A 413 25.19 10.83 10.11
C LEU A 413 26.21 11.45 11.06
N GLY A 414 26.45 12.76 10.94
CA GLY A 414 27.38 13.49 11.78
C GLY A 414 26.81 13.88 13.15
N ASP A 415 25.50 13.83 13.33
CA ASP A 415 24.83 14.27 14.55
C ASP A 415 24.94 13.22 15.67
N ARG A 416 25.70 13.57 16.71
CA ARG A 416 25.88 12.74 17.92
C ARG A 416 24.64 12.68 18.81
N SER A 417 23.69 13.59 18.62
CA SER A 417 22.42 13.65 19.36
C SER A 417 21.32 12.78 18.75
N ARG A 418 21.58 12.15 17.59
CA ARG A 418 20.61 11.31 16.89
C ARG A 418 20.06 10.17 17.77
N PRO A 419 18.77 9.82 17.65
CA PRO A 419 18.21 8.68 18.37
C PRO A 419 18.97 7.38 18.06
N LYS A 420 19.39 6.66 19.11
CA LYS A 420 20.11 5.39 18.94
C LYS A 420 19.22 4.37 18.23
N GLY A 421 19.76 3.72 17.19
CA GLY A 421 19.06 2.67 16.43
C GLY A 421 18.19 3.17 15.28
N ILE A 422 18.29 4.46 14.93
CA ILE A 422 17.67 5.04 13.72
C ILE A 422 18.78 5.36 12.73
N ASP A 423 18.83 4.62 11.63
CA ASP A 423 19.85 4.70 10.58
C ASP A 423 19.24 4.69 9.16
N TRP A 424 17.92 4.71 9.03
CA TRP A 424 17.27 4.70 7.72
C TRP A 424 17.71 5.85 6.79
N PRO A 425 18.11 7.07 7.25
CA PRO A 425 18.62 8.10 6.34
C PRO A 425 19.92 7.67 5.64
N GLU A 426 20.70 6.78 6.26
CA GLU A 426 21.94 6.23 5.68
C GLU A 426 21.66 5.46 4.38
N LEU A 427 20.46 4.88 4.25
CA LEU A 427 20.02 4.20 3.02
C LEU A 427 19.92 5.15 1.81
N PHE A 428 19.90 6.47 2.05
CA PHE A 428 19.80 7.50 1.03
C PHE A 428 21.10 8.30 0.84
N HIS A 429 22.19 7.89 1.49
CA HIS A 429 23.47 8.54 1.31
C HIS A 429 23.97 8.34 -0.13
N ALA A 430 24.34 9.44 -0.79
CA ALA A 430 24.98 9.38 -2.10
C ALA A 430 26.37 8.75 -1.95
N MET A 431 26.59 7.60 -2.58
CA MET A 431 27.94 7.03 -2.76
C MET A 431 28.78 7.90 -3.67
#